data_AF-A0A6I1ELR3-F1
#
_entry.id   AF-A0A6I1ELR3-F1
#
_cell.length_a   1.000
_cell.length_b   1.000
_cell.length_c   1.000
_cell.angle_alpha   90.00
_cell.angle_beta   90.00
_cell.angle_gamma   90.00
#
_symmetry.space_group_name_H-M   'P 1'
#
loop_
_entity.id
_entity.type
_entity.pdbx_description
1 polymer ?
#
loop_
_entity_poly.entity_id
_entity_poly.type
_entity_poly.pdbx_seq_one_letter_code
_entity_poly.pdbx_strand_id
1 'polypeptide(L)' 'MQLPPLRPSAETIDDLLPQTECRQCGFEGCAAYAQAIAEGLAPSTAAPGG' A
#
# COMPACT_ATOMS: atom_id res chain seq x y z
N MET A 1 -9.59 -0.14 -24.63
CA MET A 1 -9.65 -0.87 -23.35
C MET A 1 -8.38 -0.49 -22.60
N GLN A 2 -8.52 0.40 -21.61
CA GLN A 2 -7.41 1.08 -20.94
C GLN A 2 -6.47 0.04 -20.32
N LEU A 3 -5.24 -0.03 -20.83
CA LEU A 3 -4.16 -0.75 -20.15
C LEU A 3 -3.90 0.02 -18.86
N PRO A 4 -4.11 -0.58 -17.67
CA PRO A 4 -3.82 0.12 -16.43
C PRO A 4 -2.32 0.45 -16.39
N PRO A 5 -1.92 1.62 -15.85
CA PRO A 5 -0.52 1.85 -15.53
C PRO A 5 -0.06 0.68 -14.66
N LEU A 6 1.13 0.15 -14.94
CA LEU A 6 1.74 -1.00 -14.23
C LEU A 6 2.05 -0.70 -12.74
N ARG A 7 1.46 0.37 -12.20
CA ARG A 7 1.57 0.83 -10.81
C ARG A 7 0.16 0.99 -10.25
N PRO A 8 -0.21 0.19 -9.23
CA PRO A 8 -1.49 0.34 -8.57
C PRO A 8 -1.56 1.69 -7.85
N SER A 9 -2.74 2.31 -7.85
CA SER A 9 -3.02 3.54 -7.11
C SER A 9 -2.98 3.27 -5.60
N ALA A 10 -2.77 4.33 -4.79
CA ALA A 10 -2.77 4.20 -3.33
C ALA A 10 -4.06 3.56 -2.79
N GLU A 11 -5.21 3.91 -3.34
CA GLU A 11 -6.50 3.28 -3.01
C GLU A 11 -6.53 1.78 -3.32
N THR A 12 -5.95 1.35 -4.44
CA THR A 12 -5.88 -0.07 -4.82
C THR A 12 -4.94 -0.83 -3.90
N ILE A 13 -3.83 -0.21 -3.48
CA ILE A 13 -2.91 -0.81 -2.53
C ILE A 13 -3.58 -0.90 -1.16
N ASP A 14 -4.31 0.13 -0.72
CA ASP A 14 -5.06 0.13 0.54
C ASP A 14 -6.12 -0.98 0.60
N ASP A 15 -6.82 -1.23 -0.51
CA ASP A 15 -7.79 -2.34 -0.63
C ASP A 15 -7.12 -3.73 -0.57
N LEU A 16 -5.88 -3.84 -1.05
CA LEU A 16 -5.08 -5.06 -0.96
C LEU A 16 -4.47 -5.29 0.43
N LEU A 17 -4.38 -4.26 1.26
CA LEU A 17 -3.87 -4.39 2.62
C LEU A 17 -4.93 -5.04 3.53
N PRO A 18 -4.51 -5.70 4.62
CA PRO A 18 -5.44 -6.36 5.54
C PRO A 18 -6.37 -5.39 6.30
N GLN A 19 -6.25 -4.07 6.08
CA GLN A 19 -7.05 -3.01 6.71
C GLN A 19 -7.10 -3.13 8.24
N THR A 20 -6.08 -3.74 8.86
CA THR A 20 -6.07 -4.09 10.29
C THR A 20 -5.64 -2.95 11.20
N GLU A 21 -5.36 -1.76 10.65
CA GLU A 21 -4.80 -0.60 11.37
C GLU A 21 -3.65 -0.97 12.32
N CYS A 22 -2.92 -2.03 12.00
CA CYS A 22 -2.01 -2.65 12.95
C CYS A 22 -0.74 -1.80 13.18
N ARG A 23 -0.52 -0.77 12.33
CA ARG A 23 0.61 0.17 12.33
C ARG A 23 2.00 -0.49 12.38
N GLN A 24 2.07 -1.80 12.13
CA GLN A 24 3.30 -2.59 12.22
C GLN A 24 4.35 -2.16 11.19
N CYS A 25 3.92 -1.55 10.09
CA CYS A 25 4.79 -0.97 9.07
C CYS A 25 5.39 0.40 9.47
N GLY A 26 5.00 0.98 10.61
CA GLY A 26 5.47 2.29 11.08
C GLY A 26 4.71 3.49 10.48
N PHE A 27 3.63 3.24 9.73
CA PHE A 27 2.76 4.27 9.17
C PHE A 27 1.52 4.47 10.05
N GLU A 28 0.94 5.68 10.00
CA GLU A 28 -0.22 6.05 10.80
C GLU A 28 -1.47 5.19 10.50
N GLY A 29 -1.51 4.56 9.31
CA GLY A 29 -2.53 3.60 8.90
C GLY A 29 -2.23 2.96 7.52
N CYS A 30 -3.12 2.08 7.07
CA CYS A 30 -3.01 1.40 5.77
C CYS A 30 -3.00 2.39 4.60
N ALA A 31 -3.83 3.43 4.63
CA ALA A 31 -3.88 4.46 3.61
C ALA A 31 -2.54 5.22 3.45
N ALA A 32 -1.91 5.60 4.56
CA ALA A 32 -0.61 6.27 4.54
C ALA A 32 0.51 5.35 4.00
N TYR A 33 0.46 4.06 4.37
CA TYR A 33 1.39 3.08 3.83
C TYR A 33 1.17 2.83 2.33
N ALA A 34 -0.09 2.76 1.90
CA ALA A 34 -0.47 2.55 0.52
C ALA A 34 -0.06 3.73 -0.38
N GLN A 35 -0.19 4.97 0.11
CA GLN A 35 0.38 6.15 -0.55
C GLN A 35 1.90 6.05 -0.68
N ALA A 36 2.60 5.68 0.39
CA ALA A 36 4.05 5.54 0.35
C ALA A 36 4.50 4.45 -0.66
N ILE A 37 3.76 3.35 -0.80
CA ILE A 37 4.02 2.34 -1.84
C ILE A 37 3.74 2.91 -3.24
N ALA A 38 2.62 3.60 -3.43
CA ALA A 38 2.25 4.19 -4.72
C ALA A 38 3.29 5.23 -5.20
N GLU A 39 3.85 6.01 -4.27
CA GLU A 39 4.90 6.99 -4.52
C GLU A 39 6.30 6.34 -4.66
N GLY A 40 6.45 5.05 -4.33
CA GLY A 40 7.73 4.35 -4.33
C GLY A 40 8.65 4.76 -3.18
N LEU A 41 8.10 5.40 -2.15
CA LEU A 41 8.77 5.79 -0.91
C LEU A 41 8.88 4.61 0.07
N ALA A 42 7.97 3.64 -0.03
CA ALA A 42 7.99 2.42 0.76
C ALA A 42 8.04 1.17 -0.13
N PRO A 43 8.86 0.16 0.23
CA PRO A 43 8.86 -1.11 -0.47
C PRO A 43 7.59 -1.92 -0.11
N SER A 44 7.01 -2.60 -1.11
CA SER A 44 5.84 -3.49 -0.93
C SER A 44 6.13 -4.69 -0.02
N THR A 45 7.40 -5.01 0.22
CA THR A 45 7.86 -6.03 1.16
C THR A 45 7.83 -5.59 2.62
N ALA A 46 7.57 -4.31 2.92
CA ALA A 46 7.43 -3.81 4.29
C ALA A 46 6.04 -4.06 4.89
N ALA A 47 5.06 -4.49 4.10
CA ALA A 47 3.89 -5.16 4.63
C ALA A 47 4.44 -6.45 5.24
N PRO A 48 4.35 -6.66 6.57
CA PRO A 48 4.73 -7.94 7.14
C PRO A 48 3.92 -9.02 6.40
N GLY A 49 4.61 -9.73 5.51
CA GLY A 49 4.00 -10.69 4.59
C GLY A 49 3.59 -11.94 5.36
N GLY A 50 2.31 -12.27 5.28
CA GLY A 50 1.71 -13.48 5.85
C GLY A 50 0.26 -13.26 6.23
#